data_AF-A0AAE4CJW1-F1
#
_entry.id   AF-A0AAE4CJW1-F1
#
_cell.length_a   1.000
_cell.length_b   1.000
_cell.length_c   1.000
_cell.angle_alpha   90.00
_cell.angle_beta   90.00
_cell.angle_gamma   90.00
#
_symmetry.space_group_name_H-M   'P 1'
#
loop_
_entity.id
_entity.type
_entity.pdbx_description
1 polymer ?
#
loop_
_entity_poly.entity_id
_entity_poly.type
_entity_poly.pdbx_seq_one_letter_code
_entity_poly.pdbx_strand_id
1 'polypeptide(L)'
;MPTYLYRCRDCGPFDVTRPLGTARTSETCPECAHSARRAFTAPRLAHAAGPLTRAHEQTLRSADEPDIVAAPPPATPARTTRDPRHARLPRP
;
A
#
# COMPACT_ATOMS: atom_id res chain seq x y z
N MET A 1 -26.36 -8.97 5.98
CA MET A 1 -26.35 -7.68 6.71
C MET A 1 -24.91 -7.29 7.02
N PRO A 2 -24.51 -6.02 6.93
CA PRO A 2 -23.15 -5.58 7.28
C PRO A 2 -22.91 -5.58 8.79
N THR A 3 -21.65 -5.85 9.15
CA THR A 3 -21.14 -5.82 10.52
C THR A 3 -20.30 -4.56 10.73
N TYR A 4 -20.51 -3.89 11.85
CA TYR A 4 -19.82 -2.67 12.23
C TYR A 4 -19.04 -2.90 13.53
N LEU A 5 -17.77 -2.51 13.53
CA LEU A 5 -16.92 -2.59 14.71
C LEU A 5 -17.11 -1.35 15.60
N TYR A 6 -17.27 -1.55 16.90
CA TYR A 6 -17.24 -0.52 17.92
C TYR A 6 -16.12 -0.83 18.92
N ARG A 7 -15.59 0.18 19.58
CA ARG A 7 -14.51 0.03 20.57
C ARG A 7 -14.87 0.75 21.85
N CYS A 8 -15.06 -0.03 22.91
CA CYS A 8 -15.09 0.46 24.28
C CYS A 8 -13.66 0.75 24.75
N ARG A 9 -13.48 1.77 25.59
CA ARG A 9 -12.17 2.12 26.14
C ARG A 9 -11.68 1.10 27.16
N ASP A 10 -12.61 0.51 27.92
CA ASP A 10 -12.29 -0.37 29.04
C ASP A 10 -12.36 -1.86 28.64
N CYS A 11 -13.40 -2.26 27.90
CA CYS A 11 -13.63 -3.67 27.52
C CYS A 11 -13.01 -4.06 26.18
N GLY A 12 -12.72 -3.08 25.30
CA GLY A 12 -12.17 -3.35 23.97
C GLY A 12 -13.22 -3.42 22.84
N PRO A 13 -12.88 -4.05 21.69
CA PRO A 13 -13.70 -4.04 20.49
C PRO A 13 -14.84 -5.06 20.50
N PHE A 14 -15.97 -4.72 19.88
CA PHE A 14 -17.09 -5.63 19.66
C PHE A 14 -17.84 -5.31 18.35
N ASP A 15 -18.52 -6.33 17.81
CA ASP A 15 -19.21 -6.26 16.53
C ASP A 15 -20.73 -6.06 16.69
N VAL A 16 -21.32 -5.24 15.82
CA VAL A 16 -22.76 -4.99 15.78
C VAL A 16 -23.27 -5.09 14.34
N THR A 17 -24.27 -5.94 14.11
CA THR A 17 -24.93 -6.11 12.81
C THR A 17 -26.08 -5.13 12.66
N ARG A 18 -26.06 -4.32 11.60
CA ARG A 18 -27.11 -3.31 11.31
C ARG A 18 -27.41 -3.30 9.81
N PRO A 19 -28.60 -2.84 9.36
CA PRO A 19 -28.82 -2.54 7.95
C PRO A 19 -27.78 -1.55 7.41
N LEU A 20 -27.41 -1.70 6.13
CA LEU A 20 -26.45 -0.82 5.49
C LEU A 20 -26.92 0.64 5.59
N GLY A 21 -26.03 1.55 6.01
CA GLY A 21 -26.33 2.97 6.16
C GLY A 21 -26.97 3.37 7.50
N THR A 22 -27.21 2.42 8.42
CA THR A 22 -27.86 2.70 9.72
C THR A 22 -26.91 2.61 10.92
N ALA A 23 -25.60 2.52 10.67
CA ALA A 23 -24.59 2.50 11.72
C ALA A 23 -24.57 3.83 12.49
N ARG A 24 -24.58 3.74 13.82
CA ARG A 24 -24.48 4.89 14.72
C ARG A 24 -23.02 5.32 14.89
N THR A 25 -22.81 6.53 15.40
CA THR A 25 -21.47 7.01 15.80
C THR A 25 -20.98 6.34 17.08
N SER A 26 -21.90 5.87 17.92
CA SER A 26 -21.61 5.12 19.15
C SER A 26 -22.68 4.07 19.43
N GLU A 27 -22.30 3.01 20.14
CA GLU A 27 -23.19 1.97 20.67
C GLU A 27 -22.90 1.75 22.16
N THR A 28 -23.85 1.14 22.87
CA THR A 28 -23.68 0.76 24.27
C THR A 28 -22.83 -0.50 24.34
N CYS A 29 -21.77 -0.47 25.15
CA CYS A 29 -20.92 -1.64 25.38
C CYS A 29 -21.73 -2.76 26.06
N PRO A 30 -21.70 -4.01 25.54
CA PRO A 30 -22.46 -5.11 26.13
C PRO A 30 -21.94 -5.56 27.51
N GLU A 31 -20.70 -5.22 27.85
CA GLU A 31 -20.09 -5.63 29.12
C GLU A 31 -20.24 -4.58 30.23
N CYS A 32 -19.95 -3.31 29.94
CA CYS A 32 -19.90 -2.25 30.96
C CYS A 32 -20.95 -1.15 30.79
N ALA A 33 -21.85 -1.26 29.81
CA ALA A 33 -22.90 -0.29 29.49
C ALA A 33 -22.43 1.14 29.14
N HIS A 34 -21.13 1.39 29.05
CA HIS A 34 -20.59 2.69 28.63
C HIS A 34 -20.71 2.89 27.12
N SER A 35 -20.65 4.15 26.69
CA SER A 35 -20.64 4.52 25.27
C SER A 35 -19.32 4.09 24.61
N ALA A 36 -19.44 3.25 23.58
CA ALA A 36 -18.35 2.80 22.73
C ALA A 36 -18.42 3.48 21.36
N ARG A 37 -17.30 4.00 20.86
CA ARG A 37 -17.27 4.70 19.57
C ARG A 37 -17.14 3.71 18.43
N ARG A 38 -17.75 4.04 17.29
CA ARG A 38 -17.56 3.27 16.05
C ARG A 38 -16.09 3.30 15.65
N ALA A 39 -15.53 2.12 15.41
CA ALA A 39 -14.18 1.95 14.92
C ALA A 39 -14.22 1.64 13.43
N PHE A 40 -13.46 2.40 12.65
CA PHE A 40 -13.20 2.08 11.26
C PHE A 40 -11.96 1.21 11.23
N THR A 41 -12.11 -0.03 10.80
CA THR A 41 -10.95 -0.86 10.46
C THR A 41 -10.38 -0.38 9.13
N ALA A 42 -9.28 -0.99 8.72
CA ALA A 42 -8.65 -0.78 7.43
C ALA A 42 -9.04 -1.90 6.45
N PRO A 43 -10.33 -2.16 6.14
CA PRO A 43 -10.68 -3.27 5.28
C PRO A 43 -10.18 -2.93 3.88
N ARG A 44 -9.24 -3.73 3.37
CA ARG A 44 -8.60 -3.54 2.07
C ARG A 44 -7.79 -2.24 1.91
N LEU A 45 -7.15 -1.75 2.98
CA LEU A 45 -5.92 -0.96 2.77
C LEU A 45 -4.89 -1.94 2.22
N ALA A 46 -4.88 -2.10 0.89
CA ALA A 46 -3.79 -2.78 0.22
C ALA A 46 -2.53 -1.97 0.53
N HIS A 47 -1.56 -2.59 1.19
CA HIS A 47 -0.21 -2.04 1.15
C HIS A 47 0.14 -1.85 -0.32
N ALA A 48 0.62 -0.66 -0.69
CA ALA A 48 1.11 -0.43 -2.04
C ALA A 48 2.05 -1.60 -2.40
N ALA A 49 1.90 -2.11 -3.64
CA ALA A 49 2.70 -3.25 -4.08
C ALA A 49 4.18 -2.97 -3.79
N GLY A 50 4.90 -3.93 -3.22
CA GLY A 50 6.27 -3.73 -2.73
C GLY A 50 7.21 -2.94 -3.68
N PRO A 51 7.16 -3.15 -5.01
CA PRO A 51 7.93 -2.34 -5.96
C PRO A 51 7.58 -0.83 -5.93
N LEU A 52 6.29 -0.49 -5.86
CA LEU A 52 5.83 0.91 -5.85
C LEU A 52 6.23 1.60 -4.55
N THR A 53 6.08 0.91 -3.41
CA THR A 53 6.54 1.42 -2.12
C THR A 53 8.04 1.68 -2.14
N ARG A 54 8.85 0.71 -2.61
CA ARG A 54 10.32 0.88 -2.69
C ARG A 54 10.73 2.03 -3.61
N ALA A 55 10.08 2.20 -4.76
CA ALA A 55 10.38 3.31 -5.66
C ALA A 55 10.05 4.67 -5.02
N HIS A 56 8.93 4.75 -4.30
CA HIS A 56 8.55 5.95 -3.57
C HIS A 56 9.57 6.28 -2.46
N GLU A 57 9.92 5.29 -1.63
CA GLU A 57 10.94 5.43 -0.58
C GLU A 57 12.31 5.85 -1.14
N GLN A 58 12.73 5.27 -2.26
CA GLN A 58 13.99 5.64 -2.92
C GLN A 58 13.95 7.09 -3.42
N THR A 59 12.81 7.54 -3.94
CA THR A 59 12.62 8.92 -4.42
C THR A 59 12.73 9.91 -3.27
N LEU A 60 12.03 9.64 -2.17
CA LEU A 60 12.10 10.46 -0.96
C LEU A 60 13.53 10.50 -0.41
N ARG A 61 14.18 9.35 -0.26
CA ARG A 61 15.58 9.27 0.20
C ARG A 61 16.50 10.10 -0.69
N SER A 62 16.39 9.97 -2.01
CA SER A 62 17.26 10.68 -2.95
C SER A 62 17.12 12.21 -2.90
N ALA A 63 16.01 12.74 -2.37
CA ALA A 63 15.79 14.17 -2.21
C ALA A 63 16.65 14.74 -1.07
N ASP A 64 16.82 13.99 0.02
CA ASP A 64 17.53 14.43 1.22
C ASP A 64 18.98 13.87 1.31
N GLU A 65 19.16 12.61 0.90
CA GLU A 65 20.43 11.87 0.97
C GLU A 65 20.62 11.02 -0.31
N PRO A 66 21.11 11.62 -1.41
CA PRO A 66 21.34 10.89 -2.64
C PRO A 66 22.54 9.94 -2.53
N ASP A 67 22.36 8.69 -2.98
CA ASP A 67 23.45 7.74 -3.11
C ASP A 67 24.44 8.18 -4.20
N ILE A 68 25.62 8.67 -3.79
CA ILE A 68 26.68 9.08 -4.72
C ILE A 68 27.52 7.86 -5.11
N VAL A 69 27.55 7.55 -6.41
CA VAL A 69 28.41 6.50 -6.98
C VAL A 69 29.65 7.11 -7.64
N ALA A 70 30.83 6.54 -7.37
CA ALA A 70 32.10 7.03 -7.92
C ALA A 70 32.26 6.79 -9.42
N ALA A 71 31.55 5.79 -9.96
CA ALA A 71 31.50 5.48 -11.38
C ALA A 71 30.14 4.85 -11.74
N PRO A 72 29.69 4.99 -13.00
CA PRO A 72 28.52 4.25 -13.48
C PRO A 72 28.72 2.73 -13.33
N PRO A 73 27.64 1.95 -13.13
CA PRO A 73 27.75 0.50 -13.14
C PRO A 73 28.35 0.03 -14.48
N PRO A 74 29.10 -1.08 -14.47
CA PRO A 74 29.71 -1.62 -15.69
C PRO A 74 28.62 -1.84 -16.74
N ALA A 75 28.89 -1.36 -17.96
CA ALA A 75 27.95 -1.51 -19.05
C ALA A 75 27.66 -3.00 -19.29
N THR A 76 26.39 -3.39 -19.24
CA THR A 76 25.99 -4.70 -19.75
C THR A 76 26.24 -4.75 -21.25
N PRO A 77 26.89 -5.79 -21.79
CA PRO A 77 27.17 -5.88 -23.22
C PRO A 77 25.86 -5.83 -24.00
N ALA A 78 25.81 -4.98 -25.02
CA ALA A 78 24.66 -4.88 -25.90
C ALA A 78 24.36 -6.26 -26.52
N ARG A 79 23.11 -6.71 -26.45
CA ARG A 79 22.72 -7.98 -27.04
C ARG A 79 22.76 -7.86 -28.56
N THR A 80 23.83 -8.35 -29.18
CA THR A 80 23.96 -8.39 -30.64
C THR A 80 22.97 -9.41 -31.21
N THR A 81 21.99 -8.94 -31.96
CA THR A 81 21.07 -9.76 -32.74
C THR A 81 21.80 -10.33 -33.95
N ARG A 82 21.74 -11.65 -34.17
CA ARG A 82 22.34 -12.30 -35.35
C ARG A 82 21.34 -12.46 -36.51
N ASP A 83 20.37 -11.56 -36.61
CA ASP A 83 19.35 -11.64 -37.66
C ASP A 83 19.98 -11.30 -39.03
N PRO A 84 19.93 -12.22 -40.01
CA PRO A 84 20.55 -12.01 -41.33
C PRO A 84 19.95 -10.82 -42.09
N ARG A 85 18.74 -10.37 -41.74
CA ARG A 85 18.11 -9.20 -42.35
C ARG A 85 18.83 -7.89 -42.02
N HIS A 86 19.64 -7.86 -40.97
CA HIS A 86 20.40 -6.66 -40.57
C HIS A 86 21.45 -6.27 -41.61
N ALA A 87 21.90 -7.21 -42.45
CA ALA A 87 22.79 -6.93 -43.57
C ALA A 87 22.15 -6.01 -44.64
N ARG A 88 20.82 -5.88 -44.63
CA ARG A 88 20.07 -5.04 -45.58
C ARG A 88 19.80 -3.63 -45.05
N LEU A 89 20.16 -3.33 -43.81
CA LEU A 89 19.97 -1.99 -43.25
C LEU A 89 20.98 -1.02 -43.86
N PRO A 90 20.60 0.26 -44.10
CA PRO A 90 21.54 1.30 -44.51
C PRO A 90 22.63 1.42 -43.46
N ARG A 91 23.90 1.45 -43.90
CA ARG A 91 25.03 1.70 -43.00
C ARG A 91 25.09 3.21 -42.69
N PRO A 92 25.35 3.60 -41.43
CA PRO A 92 25.64 4.98 -41.08
C PRO A 92 26.95 5.46 -41.72
#